data_AF-A0A522WAT9-F1
#
_entry.id   AF-A0A522WAT9-F1
#
_cell.length_a   1.000
_cell.length_b   1.000
_cell.length_c   1.000
_cell.angle_alpha   90.00
_cell.angle_beta   90.00
_cell.angle_gamma   90.00
#
_symmetry.space_group_name_H-M   'P 1'
#
loop_
_entity.id
_entity.type
_entity.pdbx_description
1 polymer ?
#
loop_
_entity_poly.entity_id
_entity_poly.type
_entity_poly.pdbx_seq_one_letter_code
_entity_poly.pdbx_strand_id
1 'polypeptide(L)' 'SGLDDFYKNNCLLEQPFVKDPSLTIKEYLNSIIAKVGENIVIRRFARFQLGQ' A
#
# COMPACT_ATOMS: atom_id res chain seq x y z
N SER A 1 2.03 8.91 18.26
CA SER A 1 0.61 8.70 17.93
C SER A 1 0.20 9.46 16.67
N GLY A 2 0.44 10.78 16.52
CA GLY A 2 0.00 11.49 15.31
C GLY A 2 0.72 11.16 13.99
N LEU A 3 2.02 10.82 14.06
CA LEU A 3 2.82 10.58 12.85
C LEU A 3 2.55 9.19 12.23
N ASP A 4 2.39 8.17 13.06
CA ASP A 4 2.07 6.81 12.60
C ASP A 4 0.71 6.76 11.91
N ASP A 5 -0.28 7.46 12.46
CA ASP A 5 -1.61 7.57 11.87
C ASP A 5 -1.58 8.37 10.56
N PHE A 6 -0.73 9.39 10.47
CA PHE A 6 -0.52 10.11 9.21
C PHE A 6 -0.01 9.15 8.12
N TYR A 7 1.01 8.33 8.42
CA TYR A 7 1.56 7.38 7.44
C TYR A 7 0.53 6.32 7.02
N LYS A 8 -0.20 5.73 7.97
CA LYS A 8 -1.24 4.72 7.67
C LYS A 8 -2.35 5.25 6.76
N ASN A 9 -2.66 6.54 6.83
CA ASN A 9 -3.74 7.14 6.04
C ASN A 9 -3.24 7.73 4.71
N ASN A 10 -2.00 8.21 4.64
CA ASN A 10 -1.52 9.01 3.50
C ASN A 10 -0.44 8.34 2.65
N CYS A 11 0.24 7.30 3.16
CA CYS A 11 1.30 6.62 2.44
C CYS A 11 0.86 5.25 1.96
N LEU A 12 0.77 5.06 0.64
CA LEU A 12 0.24 3.86 0.00
C LEU A 12 0.80 2.56 0.60
N LEU A 13 2.11 2.47 0.79
CA LEU A 13 2.74 1.23 1.26
C LEU A 13 2.39 0.89 2.72
N GLU A 14 2.06 1.90 3.52
CA GLU A 14 1.73 1.75 4.96
C GLU A 14 0.22 1.60 5.19
N GLN A 15 -0.59 1.77 4.14
CA GLN A 15 -2.04 1.58 4.20
C GLN A 15 -2.40 0.10 4.36
N PRO A 16 -3.50 -0.21 5.07
CA PRO A 16 -4.05 -1.56 5.11
C PRO A 16 -4.52 -1.99 3.71
N PHE A 17 -4.31 -3.23 3.37
CA PHE A 17 -4.70 -3.78 2.08
C PHE A 17 -6.22 -4.00 2.02
N VAL A 18 -6.86 -3.44 1.00
CA VAL A 18 -8.34 -3.41 0.91
C VAL A 18 -9.02 -4.78 0.95
N LYS A 19 -8.34 -5.85 0.48
CA LYS A 19 -8.90 -7.21 0.48
C LYS A 19 -8.60 -7.98 1.76
N ASP A 20 -7.58 -7.57 2.50
CA ASP A 20 -7.17 -8.17 3.77
C ASP A 20 -6.55 -7.09 4.65
N PRO A 21 -7.36 -6.41 5.49
CA PRO A 21 -6.89 -5.31 6.33
C PRO A 21 -5.89 -5.73 7.42
N SER A 22 -5.66 -7.03 7.61
CA SER A 22 -4.62 -7.51 8.53
C SER A 22 -3.20 -7.29 7.99
N LEU A 23 -3.07 -7.06 6.68
CA LEU A 23 -1.82 -6.80 5.98
C LEU A 23 -1.77 -5.36 5.51
N THR A 24 -0.57 -4.78 5.49
CA THR A 24 -0.29 -3.55 4.73
C THR A 24 -0.09 -3.86 3.25
N ILE A 25 -0.23 -2.83 2.40
CA ILE A 25 0.07 -2.96 0.96
C ILE A 25 1.53 -3.38 0.73
N LYS A 26 2.47 -2.94 1.58
CA LYS A 26 3.88 -3.36 1.54
C LYS A 26 4.06 -4.85 1.82
N GLU A 27 3.41 -5.38 2.86
CA GLU A 27 3.48 -6.81 3.18
C GLU A 27 2.87 -7.66 2.07
N TYR A 28 1.74 -7.21 1.52
CA TYR A 28 1.13 -7.86 0.37
C TYR A 28 2.07 -7.83 -0.85
N LEU A 29 2.68 -6.69 -1.18
CA LEU A 29 3.65 -6.57 -2.27
C LEU A 29 4.85 -7.52 -2.07
N ASN A 30 5.38 -7.61 -0.87
CA ASN A 30 6.48 -8.53 -0.54
C ASN A 30 6.07 -10.00 -0.73
N SER A 31 4.82 -10.36 -0.40
CA SER A 31 4.31 -11.72 -0.65
C SER A 31 4.26 -12.06 -2.13
N ILE A 32 3.93 -11.07 -3.00
CA ILE A 32 3.93 -11.25 -4.45
C ILE A 32 5.37 -11.36 -4.96
N ILE A 33 6.29 -10.51 -4.51
CA ILE A 33 7.71 -10.58 -4.85
C ILE A 33 8.27 -11.96 -4.54
N ALA A 34 7.99 -12.50 -3.35
CA ALA A 34 8.42 -13.83 -2.95
C ALA A 34 7.83 -14.94 -3.83
N LYS A 35 6.57 -14.80 -4.26
CA LYS A 35 5.89 -15.77 -5.13
C LYS A 35 6.40 -15.73 -6.57
N VAL A 36 6.72 -14.54 -7.09
CA VAL A 36 7.16 -14.33 -8.47
C VAL A 36 8.67 -14.58 -8.63
N GLY A 37 9.46 -14.25 -7.61
CA GLY A 37 10.92 -14.35 -7.65
C GLY A 37 11.62 -13.15 -8.32
N GLU A 38 10.88 -12.08 -8.58
CA GLU A 38 11.41 -10.84 -9.19
C GLU A 38 11.08 -9.62 -8.33
N ASN A 39 11.91 -8.58 -8.44
CA ASN A 39 11.67 -7.32 -7.74
C ASN A 39 10.52 -6.53 -8.38
N ILE A 40 9.49 -6.21 -7.59
CA ILE A 40 8.31 -5.47 -8.05
C ILE A 40 8.24 -4.14 -7.29
N VAL A 41 8.12 -3.03 -8.01
CA VAL A 41 8.10 -1.69 -7.43
C VAL A 41 6.91 -0.88 -7.95
N ILE A 42 6.14 -0.29 -7.04
CA ILE A 42 5.12 0.71 -7.39
C ILE A 42 5.84 2.04 -7.62
N ARG A 43 5.99 2.44 -8.90
CA ARG A 43 6.74 3.66 -9.22
C ARG A 43 5.94 4.94 -9.01
N ARG A 44 4.70 4.99 -9.50
CA ARG A 44 3.80 6.15 -9.45
C ARG A 44 2.36 5.66 -9.50
N PHE A 45 1.45 6.40 -8.89
CA PHE A 45 0.00 6.19 -9.01
C PHE A 45 -0.70 7.56 -9.05
N ALA A 46 -1.91 7.59 -9.58
CA ALA A 46 -2.79 8.75 -9.54
C ALA A 46 -4.20 8.28 -9.17
N ARG A 47 -4.87 9.02 -8.29
CA ARG A 47 -6.27 8.78 -7.91
C ARG A 47 -7.09 9.99 -8.36
N PHE A 48 -7.96 9.78 -9.33
CA PHE A 48 -8.93 10.77 -9.77
C PHE A 48 -10.27 10.50 -9.11
N GLN A 49 -10.93 11.56 -8.64
CA GLN A 49 -12.29 11.53 -8.10
C GLN A 49 -13.04 12.69 -8.76
N LEU A 50 -14.19 12.40 -9.39
CA LEU A 50 -15.02 13.42 -10.03
C LEU A 50 -15.86 14.11 -8.96
N GLY A 51 -15.67 15.42 -8.75
CA GLY A 51 -16.29 16.16 -7.64
C GLY A 51 -15.82 15.71 -6.25
N GLN A 52 -16.30 16.36 -5.18
CA GLN A 52 -16.23 15.84 -3.81
C GLN A 52 -17.49 15.05 -3.48
#